data_AF-A0A2M7KZV4-F1
#
_entry.id   AF-A0A2M7KZV4-F1
#
_cell.length_a   1.000
_cell.length_b   1.000
_cell.length_c   1.000
_cell.angle_alpha   90.00
_cell.angle_beta   90.00
_cell.angle_gamma   90.00
#
_symmetry.space_group_name_H-M   'P 1'
#
loop_
_entity.id
_entity.type
_entity.pdbx_description
1 polymer ?
#
loop_
_entity_poly.entity_id
_entity_poly.type
_entity_poly.pdbx_seq_one_letter_code
_entity_poly.pdbx_strand_id
1 'polypeptide(L)' 'MTHVADLQTAVALLPKREYSQFRRWFLERDWQEWDREIEEDSRAGRLDFLLQEAAEAKREGRLRDL' A
#
# COMPACT_ATOMS: atom_id res chain seq x y z
N MET A 1 -18.67 23.87 -7.41
CA MET A 1 -18.38 22.44 -7.26
C MET A 1 -16.93 22.31 -6.84
N THR A 2 -16.58 21.29 -6.05
CA THR A 2 -15.18 21.05 -5.65
C THR A 2 -14.46 20.29 -6.76
N HIS A 3 -13.19 20.61 -7.00
CA HIS A 3 -12.34 19.92 -7.99
C HIS A 3 -12.41 18.38 -7.91
N VAL A 4 -12.54 17.82 -6.71
CA VAL A 4 -12.65 16.36 -6.50
C VAL A 4 -13.97 15.78 -7.04
N ALA A 5 -15.09 16.49 -6.88
CA ALA A 5 -16.40 16.03 -7.34
C ALA A 5 -16.46 15.96 -8.88
N ASP A 6 -15.79 16.90 -9.55
CA ASP A 6 -15.69 16.92 -11.00
C ASP A 6 -14.84 15.74 -11.52
N LEU A 7 -13.73 15.42 -10.83
CA LEU A 7 -12.92 14.25 -11.12
C LEU A 7 -13.68 12.94 -10.91
N GLN A 8 -14.45 12.81 -9.82
CA GLN A 8 -15.27 11.61 -9.57
C GLN A 8 -16.29 11.40 -10.69
N THR A 9 -16.92 12.47 -11.15
CA THR A 9 -17.87 12.43 -12.27
C THR A 9 -17.16 12.03 -13.57
N ALA A 10 -16.00 12.63 -13.87
CA ALA A 10 -15.22 12.30 -15.05
C ALA A 10 -14.79 10.82 -15.06
N VAL A 11 -14.30 10.30 -13.94
CA VAL A 11 -13.91 8.89 -13.79
C VAL A 11 -15.12 7.95 -13.94
N ALA A 12 -16.28 8.32 -13.39
CA ALA A 12 -17.50 7.52 -13.50
C ALA A 12 -18.02 7.42 -14.94
N LEU A 13 -17.73 8.42 -15.78
CA LEU A 13 -18.13 8.45 -17.19
C LEU A 13 -17.13 7.77 -18.13
N LEU A 14 -16.00 7.26 -17.64
CA LEU A 14 -14.99 6.61 -18.47
C LEU A 14 -15.53 5.31 -19.09
N PRO A 15 -15.25 5.06 -20.39
CA PRO A 15 -15.43 3.74 -20.98
C PRO A 15 -14.66 2.66 -20.21
N LYS A 16 -15.19 1.43 -20.17
CA LYS A 16 -14.63 0.31 -19.40
C LYS A 16 -13.11 0.13 -19.56
N ARG A 17 -12.60 0.29 -20.80
CA ARG A 17 -11.16 0.15 -21.11
C ARG A 17 -10.34 1.28 -20.47
N GLU A 18 -10.83 2.51 -20.53
CA GLU A 18 -10.16 3.68 -19.95
C GLU A 18 -10.24 3.64 -18.42
N TYR A 19 -11.39 3.30 -17.86
CA TYR A 19 -11.54 3.06 -16.43
C TYR A 19 -10.57 2.00 -15.91
N SER A 20 -10.39 0.90 -16.64
CA SER A 20 -9.44 -0.15 -16.25
C SER A 20 -7.98 0.32 -16.30
N GLN A 21 -7.63 1.21 -17.22
CA GLN A 21 -6.30 1.82 -17.29
C GLN A 21 -6.10 2.81 -16.13
N PHE A 22 -7.08 3.70 -15.90
CA PHE A 22 -7.08 4.64 -14.78
C PHE A 22 -6.92 3.92 -13.45
N ARG A 23 -7.71 2.86 -13.22
CA ARG A 23 -7.63 2.07 -11.97
C ARG A 23 -6.26 1.44 -11.75
N ARG A 24 -5.61 0.93 -12.80
CA ARG A 24 -4.25 0.38 -12.68
C ARG A 24 -3.25 1.44 -12.27
N TRP A 25 -3.24 2.56 -12.98
CA TRP A 25 -2.36 3.68 -12.66
C TRP A 25 -2.59 4.21 -11.23
N PHE A 26 -3.86 4.34 -10.82
CA PHE A 26 -4.20 4.82 -9.48
C PHE A 26 -3.70 3.85 -8.39
N LEU A 27 -3.89 2.54 -8.58
CA LEU A 27 -3.35 1.53 -7.67
C LEU A 27 -1.82 1.55 -7.61
N GLU A 28 -1.13 1.67 -8.74
CA GLU A 28 0.33 1.77 -8.78
C GLU A 28 0.83 3.02 -8.02
N ARG A 29 0.12 4.14 -8.15
CA ARG A 29 0.41 5.36 -7.38
C ARG A 29 0.23 5.13 -5.87
N ASP A 30 -0.87 4.51 -5.46
CA ASP A 30 -1.12 4.23 -4.04
C ASP A 30 -0.05 3.27 -3.48
N TRP A 31 0.37 2.27 -4.27
CA TRP A 31 1.47 1.38 -3.88
C TRP A 31 2.79 2.12 -3.70
N GLN A 32 3.11 3.08 -4.58
CA GLN A 32 4.34 3.89 -4.45
C GLN A 32 4.36 4.70 -3.16
N GLU A 33 3.23 5.29 -2.75
CA GLU A 33 3.18 6.01 -1.48
C GLU A 33 3.22 5.06 -0.28
N TRP A 34 2.61 3.88 -0.39
CA TRP A 34 2.69 2.87 0.66
C TRP A 34 4.12 2.34 0.85
N ASP A 35 4.85 2.09 -0.24
CA ASP A 35 6.26 1.70 -0.20
C ASP A 35 7.09 2.78 0.52
N ARG A 36 6.82 4.06 0.21
CA ARG A 36 7.49 5.19 0.86
C ARG A 36 7.19 5.26 2.35
N GLU A 37 5.93 5.12 2.75
CA GLU A 37 5.53 5.12 4.16
C GLU A 37 6.20 3.98 4.94
N ILE A 38 6.23 2.77 4.37
CA ILE A 38 6.93 1.62 4.97
C ILE A 38 8.42 1.91 5.15
N GLU A 39 9.08 2.48 4.14
CA GLU A 39 10.48 2.84 4.24
C GLU A 39 10.74 3.88 5.33
N GLU A 40 9.90 4.92 5.41
CA GLU A 40 10.00 5.96 6.44
C GLU A 40 9.77 5.39 7.84
N ASP A 41 8.75 4.55 8.02
CA ASP A 41 8.44 3.89 9.28
C ASP A 41 9.53 2.90 9.72
N SER A 42 10.10 2.16 8.76
CA SER A 42 11.25 1.29 8.99
C SER A 42 12.47 2.10 9.47
N ARG A 43 12.80 3.21 8.80
CA ARG A 43 13.91 4.09 9.21
C ARG A 43 13.66 4.75 10.57
N ALA A 44 12.40 5.02 10.91
CA ALA A 44 12.00 5.57 12.19
C ALA A 44 11.97 4.54 13.33
N GLY A 45 12.23 3.25 13.05
CA GLY A 45 12.18 2.16 14.03
C GLY A 45 10.76 1.78 14.46
N ARG A 46 9.72 2.30 13.79
CA ARG A 46 8.31 2.01 14.14
C ARG A 46 7.94 0.56 13.87
N LEU A 47 8.68 -0.11 12.99
CA LEU A 47 8.47 -1.51 12.62
C LEU A 47 9.38 -2.49 13.39
N ASP A 48 10.20 -2.00 14.33
CA ASP A 48 11.18 -2.84 15.06
C ASP A 48 10.50 -3.93 15.90
N PHE A 49 9.25 -3.72 16.33
CA PHE A 49 8.48 -4.73 17.05
C PHE A 49 8.27 -6.01 16.22
N LEU A 50 8.21 -5.91 14.89
CA LEU A 50 8.10 -7.08 14.00
C LEU A 50 9.39 -7.90 14.02
N LEU A 51 10.55 -7.26 14.12
CA LEU A 51 11.84 -7.95 14.25
C LEU A 51 11.93 -8.68 15.59
N GLN A 52 11.44 -8.05 16.66
CA GLN A 52 11.37 -8.65 18.00
C GLN A 52 10.45 -9.88 18.01
N GLU A 53 9.25 -9.75 17.42
CA GLU A 53 8.29 -10.85 17.31
C GLU A 53 8.87 -12.01 16.49
N ALA A 54 9.52 -11.72 15.37
CA ALA A 54 10.17 -12.75 14.55
C ALA A 54 11.30 -13.46 15.31
N ALA A 55 12.10 -12.73 16.10
CA ALA A 55 13.16 -13.29 16.92
C ALA A 55 12.62 -14.19 18.05
N GLU A 56 11.50 -13.81 18.66
CA GLU A 56 10.81 -14.60 19.67
C GLU A 56 10.19 -15.87 19.07
N ALA A 57 9.47 -15.75 17.96
CA ALA A 57 8.92 -16.90 17.25
C ALA A 57 10.01 -17.89 16.83
N LYS A 58 11.19 -17.39 16.43
CA LYS A 58 12.37 -18.22 16.15
C LYS A 58 12.87 -18.96 17.38
N ARG A 59 13.00 -18.28 18.52
CA ARG A 59 13.41 -18.89 19.79
C ARG A 59 12.45 -19.99 20.24
N GLU A 60 11.16 -19.80 19.99
CA GLU A 60 10.11 -20.73 20.39
C GLU A 60 9.87 -21.86 19.37
N GLY A 61 10.61 -21.88 18.25
CA GLY A 61 10.44 -22.90 17.22
C GLY A 61 9.08 -22.83 16.51
N ARG A 62 8.42 -21.67 16.51
CA ARG A 62 7.11 -21.44 15.88
C ARG A 62 7.20 -20.99 14.42
N LEU A 63 8.41 -20.82 13.88
CA LEU A 63 8.60 -20.48 12.47
C LEU A 63 8.24 -21.67 11.59
N ARG A 64 7.54 -21.40 10.48
CA ARG A 64 7.33 -22.38 9.41
C ARG A 64 8.57 -22.46 8.51
N ASP A 65 8.73 -23.60 7.86
CA ASP A 65 9.68 -23.74 6.75
C ASP A 65 9.25 -22.84 5.57
N LEU A 66 10.23 -22.39 4.80
CA LEU A 66 10.06 -21.52 3.64
C LEU A 66 9.60 -22.30 2.40
#